data_AF-A0AAV2JEI2-F1
#
_entry.id   AF-A0AAV2JEI2-F1
#
_cell.length_a   1.000
_cell.length_b   1.000
_cell.length_c   1.000
_cell.angle_alpha   90.00
_cell.angle_beta   90.00
_cell.angle_gamma   90.00
#
_symmetry.space_group_name_H-M   'P 1'
#
loop_
_entity.id
_entity.type
_entity.pdbx_description
1 polymer ?
#
loop_
_entity_poly.entity_id
_entity_poly.type
_entity_poly.pdbx_seq_one_letter_code
_entity_poly.pdbx_strand_id
1 'polypeptide(L)'
;MGLPDLDQVVGGAQSLQADVSEFRSIRPSISFSAADGSVLGLGAIHTAPEIERGRRRGTGSPPYSPESPRGQKRGTGPTQEEQRRGTGPNQEDQRREVVPLHHTVPGHSKDSLTFEYLPLHAAMSPHLEKVVHFSASLGTSHSVTVKFTNFSRTRTEYSCKTDCPDFLVDKKVTDAVGLQSGSETSVDVCFEPHQLGEVKTQLTLHSPAGGEYIFPLHGVCDDPKPQGPFYMAAGQIVHIPFKNVFLQNTIFTYKVNNPSFTVKGPETIRSKSTENVLVSFESPPEGGSGPWFGRLTISSEPSNVHAKSCSWTFYLNGYRPVLP
;
A
#
# COMPACT_ATOMS: atom_id res chain seq x y z
N MET A 1 -13.09 46.98 70.40
CA MET A 1 -13.74 46.13 71.44
C MET A 1 -14.33 44.92 70.74
N GLY A 2 -14.17 43.71 71.31
CA GLY A 2 -14.83 42.49 70.83
C GLY A 2 -14.01 41.60 69.89
N LEU A 3 -13.36 40.57 70.45
CA LEU A 3 -13.18 39.25 69.82
C LEU A 3 -14.31 38.33 70.34
N PRO A 4 -14.66 37.23 69.64
CA PRO A 4 -14.02 35.95 69.96
C PRO A 4 -13.74 35.01 68.76
N ASP A 5 -12.95 33.96 69.04
CA ASP A 5 -12.64 32.79 68.18
C ASP A 5 -13.85 31.86 67.92
N LEU A 6 -13.78 30.99 66.88
CA LEU A 6 -13.55 29.53 67.07
C LEU A 6 -13.37 28.71 65.76
N ASP A 7 -12.50 27.70 65.87
CA ASP A 7 -12.46 26.36 65.25
C ASP A 7 -12.36 26.07 63.72
N GLN A 8 -11.22 25.44 63.39
CA GLN A 8 -11.05 24.11 62.77
C GLN A 8 -12.04 23.60 61.68
N VAL A 9 -11.47 23.27 60.51
CA VAL A 9 -11.91 22.12 59.70
C VAL A 9 -10.71 21.25 59.32
N VAL A 10 -10.75 19.99 59.75
CA VAL A 10 -9.88 18.90 59.27
C VAL A 10 -10.48 18.32 57.99
N GLY A 11 -9.69 18.13 56.93
CA GLY A 11 -10.20 17.65 55.63
C GLY A 11 -9.13 16.89 54.83
N GLY A 12 -9.13 15.56 54.95
CA GLY A 12 -8.05 14.68 54.50
C GLY A 12 -7.72 14.70 52.99
N ALA A 13 -6.42 14.51 52.71
CA ALA A 13 -5.95 14.11 51.39
C ALA A 13 -6.30 12.63 51.16
N GLN A 14 -7.09 12.34 50.11
CA GLN A 14 -7.27 10.98 49.61
C GLN A 14 -6.62 10.83 48.24
N SER A 15 -5.70 9.87 48.16
CA SER A 15 -5.11 9.38 46.93
C SER A 15 -6.17 8.65 46.11
N LEU A 16 -6.40 9.09 44.87
CA LEU A 16 -7.14 8.31 43.88
C LEU A 16 -6.16 7.73 42.86
N GLN A 17 -5.86 6.45 43.03
CA GLN A 17 -5.27 5.63 41.96
C GLN A 17 -6.26 5.54 40.80
N ALA A 18 -5.84 5.98 39.62
CA ALA A 18 -6.55 5.68 38.38
C ALA A 18 -6.17 4.27 37.90
N ASP A 19 -7.13 3.36 37.92
CA ASP A 19 -7.02 2.03 37.32
C ASP A 19 -6.93 2.16 35.78
N VAL A 20 -6.00 1.43 35.17
CA VAL A 20 -5.75 1.44 33.71
C VAL A 20 -6.16 0.08 33.15
N SER A 21 -7.48 -0.12 33.04
CA SER A 21 -8.10 -1.38 32.61
C SER A 21 -9.32 -1.14 31.70
N GLU A 22 -9.47 -1.95 30.66
CA GLU A 22 -10.61 -2.01 29.71
C GLU A 22 -10.92 -0.79 28.79
N PHE A 23 -10.08 -0.54 27.79
CA PHE A 23 -10.58 0.00 26.51
C PHE A 23 -11.09 -1.14 25.61
N ARG A 24 -12.39 -1.44 25.68
CA ARG A 24 -13.02 -2.40 24.75
C ARG A 24 -13.13 -1.79 23.34
N SER A 25 -12.49 -2.42 22.37
CA SER A 25 -12.51 -2.04 20.95
C SER A 25 -13.90 -2.21 20.34
N ILE A 26 -14.69 -1.13 20.27
CA ILE A 26 -15.91 -1.08 19.47
C ILE A 26 -15.54 -1.03 17.99
N ARG A 27 -15.67 -2.15 17.28
CA ARG A 27 -15.68 -2.18 15.81
C ARG A 27 -17.11 -1.89 15.32
N PRO A 28 -17.33 -0.92 14.41
CA PRO A 28 -18.59 -0.85 13.69
C PRO A 28 -18.63 -1.97 12.63
N SER A 29 -19.40 -3.02 12.91
CA SER A 29 -19.71 -4.08 11.94
C SER A 29 -20.79 -3.60 10.97
N ILE A 30 -20.41 -3.31 9.72
CA ILE A 30 -21.37 -3.05 8.64
C ILE A 30 -21.76 -4.39 8.02
N SER A 31 -23.00 -4.81 8.26
CA SER A 31 -23.63 -5.94 7.57
C SER A 31 -24.31 -5.46 6.29
N PHE A 32 -24.00 -6.09 5.16
CA PHE A 32 -24.81 -5.96 3.95
C PHE A 32 -25.97 -6.96 4.02
N SER A 33 -27.19 -6.46 4.14
CA SER A 33 -28.41 -7.26 4.02
C SER A 33 -28.79 -7.35 2.55
N ALA A 34 -28.76 -8.55 1.98
CA ALA A 34 -29.41 -8.83 0.70
C ALA A 34 -30.90 -9.10 0.95
N ALA A 35 -31.77 -8.47 0.15
CA ALA A 35 -33.21 -8.72 0.18
C ALA A 35 -33.68 -9.10 -1.24
N ASP A 36 -34.44 -10.20 -1.32
CA ASP A 36 -34.96 -10.77 -2.57
C ASP A 36 -36.09 -9.93 -3.20
N GLY A 37 -36.29 -10.10 -4.51
CA GLY A 37 -37.43 -9.51 -5.24
C GLY A 37 -37.49 -9.88 -6.73
N SER A 38 -38.26 -10.91 -7.08
CA SER A 38 -38.58 -11.35 -8.45
C SER A 38 -40.00 -10.84 -8.83
N VAL A 39 -40.57 -10.89 -10.06
CA VAL A 39 -40.45 -11.81 -11.21
C VAL A 39 -40.91 -11.08 -12.51
N LEU A 40 -40.68 -11.69 -13.69
CA LEU A 40 -41.27 -11.40 -15.04
C LEU A 40 -40.64 -10.24 -15.85
N GLY A 41 -40.42 -10.33 -17.17
CA GLY A 41 -40.54 -11.43 -18.14
C GLY A 41 -40.53 -10.93 -19.61
N LEU A 42 -40.40 -11.87 -20.58
CA LEU A 42 -40.50 -11.72 -22.06
C LEU A 42 -39.24 -11.37 -22.90
N GLY A 43 -39.10 -12.07 -24.05
CA GLY A 43 -38.56 -11.49 -25.30
C GLY A 43 -37.22 -12.05 -25.83
N ALA A 44 -37.25 -13.13 -26.62
CA ALA A 44 -36.08 -13.61 -27.38
C ALA A 44 -36.20 -13.28 -28.88
N ILE A 45 -35.18 -12.66 -29.52
CA ILE A 45 -35.07 -12.50 -30.98
C ILE A 45 -33.61 -12.58 -31.48
N HIS A 46 -33.37 -13.51 -32.43
CA HIS A 46 -32.36 -13.63 -33.51
C HIS A 46 -30.99 -12.87 -33.52
N THR A 47 -29.91 -13.67 -33.60
CA THR A 47 -28.92 -13.80 -34.69
C THR A 47 -28.44 -12.57 -35.53
N ALA A 48 -27.13 -12.26 -35.40
CA ALA A 48 -26.05 -11.92 -36.39
C ALA A 48 -26.36 -11.43 -37.85
N PRO A 49 -25.44 -10.73 -38.59
CA PRO A 49 -23.97 -10.71 -38.42
C PRO A 49 -23.17 -9.40 -38.69
N GLU A 50 -21.89 -9.48 -38.30
CA GLU A 50 -20.63 -8.97 -38.90
C GLU A 50 -20.66 -8.10 -40.19
N ILE A 51 -19.89 -6.99 -40.18
CA ILE A 51 -19.43 -6.28 -41.40
C ILE A 51 -17.93 -5.96 -41.29
N GLU A 52 -17.16 -6.46 -42.24
CA GLU A 52 -15.73 -6.20 -42.46
C GLU A 52 -15.53 -5.19 -43.61
N ARG A 53 -14.54 -4.27 -43.46
CA ARG A 53 -13.77 -3.49 -44.48
C ARG A 53 -13.31 -2.14 -43.88
N GLY A 54 -12.10 -1.63 -44.14
CA GLY A 54 -11.02 -2.19 -44.94
C GLY A 54 -9.74 -1.31 -44.93
N ARG A 55 -8.65 -1.88 -45.46
CA ARG A 55 -7.31 -1.25 -45.59
C ARG A 55 -7.33 0.09 -46.34
N ARG A 56 -6.47 1.03 -45.92
CA ARG A 56 -5.71 1.90 -46.84
C ARG A 56 -4.23 2.00 -46.41
N ARG A 57 -3.33 1.98 -47.40
CA ARG A 57 -1.90 2.33 -47.27
C ARG A 57 -1.65 3.66 -47.98
N GLY A 58 -0.65 4.41 -47.53
CA GLY A 58 0.01 5.49 -48.26
C GLY A 58 1.18 5.99 -47.40
N THR A 59 2.44 5.63 -47.67
CA THR A 59 3.36 6.23 -48.66
C THR A 59 3.62 7.72 -48.42
N GLY A 60 4.78 8.04 -47.84
CA GLY A 60 5.21 9.42 -47.59
C GLY A 60 6.63 9.50 -47.02
N SER A 61 7.60 9.79 -47.89
CA SER A 61 8.97 10.26 -47.63
C SER A 61 9.36 11.11 -48.86
N PRO A 62 10.48 11.89 -48.90
CA PRO A 62 11.53 12.19 -47.91
C PRO A 62 11.64 13.75 -47.79
N PRO A 63 12.79 14.50 -47.76
CA PRO A 63 14.21 14.15 -47.58
C PRO A 63 15.12 15.15 -46.75
N TYR A 64 16.41 14.78 -46.71
CA TYR A 64 17.64 15.61 -46.56
C TYR A 64 18.20 16.01 -45.18
N SER A 65 19.52 15.85 -45.11
CA SER A 65 20.50 16.11 -44.02
C SER A 65 21.17 17.52 -44.23
N PRO A 66 22.31 17.95 -43.61
CA PRO A 66 23.30 17.23 -42.79
C PRO A 66 23.96 18.02 -41.62
N GLU A 67 25.09 17.47 -41.15
CA GLU A 67 26.26 18.12 -40.53
C GLU A 67 26.35 18.43 -39.03
N SER A 68 27.59 18.30 -38.57
CA SER A 68 28.13 18.49 -37.22
C SER A 68 29.49 19.19 -37.38
N PRO A 69 29.96 19.97 -36.39
CA PRO A 69 31.40 19.93 -36.16
C PRO A 69 31.85 19.84 -34.69
N ARG A 70 32.85 18.96 -34.55
CA ARG A 70 33.86 18.75 -33.50
C ARG A 70 34.36 19.99 -32.74
N GLY A 71 34.73 19.78 -31.48
CA GLY A 71 35.72 20.57 -30.72
C GLY A 71 35.37 20.67 -29.23
N GLN A 72 36.26 20.54 -28.25
CA GLN A 72 37.72 20.30 -28.27
C GLN A 72 38.18 19.70 -26.93
N LYS A 73 39.21 18.83 -26.93
CA LYS A 73 39.81 18.24 -25.72
C LYS A 73 40.74 19.21 -24.98
N ARG A 74 40.69 19.22 -23.64
CA ARG A 74 41.82 19.41 -22.70
C ARG A 74 41.52 18.59 -21.43
N GLY A 75 42.44 17.86 -20.78
CA GLY A 75 43.83 17.58 -21.14
C GLY A 75 44.85 18.07 -20.10
N THR A 76 44.90 17.45 -18.92
CA THR A 76 46.03 17.49 -17.98
C THR A 76 46.11 16.15 -17.25
N GLY A 77 47.27 15.48 -17.32
CA GLY A 77 47.54 14.20 -16.66
C GLY A 77 48.14 14.34 -15.26
N PRO A 78 48.51 13.22 -14.61
CA PRO A 78 48.95 13.17 -13.22
C PRO A 78 50.46 13.32 -13.04
N THR A 79 50.89 13.72 -11.84
CA THR A 79 52.28 13.67 -11.38
C THR A 79 52.54 12.39 -10.59
N GLN A 80 53.72 11.79 -10.74
CA GLN A 80 54.14 10.55 -10.07
C GLN A 80 55.06 10.83 -8.87
N GLU A 81 54.88 10.10 -7.76
CA GLU A 81 55.89 9.68 -6.75
C GLU A 81 55.15 8.77 -5.74
N GLU A 82 55.60 7.61 -5.26
CA GLU A 82 56.73 6.73 -5.63
C GLU A 82 56.42 5.29 -5.12
N GLN A 83 56.68 4.26 -5.95
CA GLN A 83 57.21 2.91 -5.63
C GLN A 83 56.78 2.20 -4.30
N ARG A 84 56.36 0.92 -4.29
CA ARG A 84 57.22 -0.25 -4.58
C ARG A 84 56.45 -1.58 -4.77
N ARG A 85 56.88 -2.33 -5.79
CA ARG A 85 57.04 -3.82 -5.89
C ARG A 85 55.89 -4.76 -5.47
N GLY A 86 55.42 -5.59 -6.43
CA GLY A 86 54.71 -6.85 -6.15
C GLY A 86 54.17 -7.51 -7.43
N THR A 87 54.66 -8.71 -7.79
CA THR A 87 54.39 -9.38 -9.08
C THR A 87 53.48 -10.62 -8.96
N GLY A 88 52.20 -10.48 -9.38
CA GLY A 88 51.28 -11.57 -9.82
C GLY A 88 50.98 -12.73 -8.85
N PRO A 89 50.20 -13.76 -9.29
CA PRO A 89 49.21 -13.78 -10.37
C PRO A 89 47.81 -14.26 -9.91
N ASN A 90 46.88 -14.36 -10.87
CA ASN A 90 45.52 -14.95 -10.83
C ASN A 90 45.12 -15.80 -9.60
N GLN A 91 43.99 -15.46 -8.99
CA GLN A 91 43.25 -16.34 -8.08
C GLN A 91 42.07 -16.96 -8.84
N GLU A 92 42.30 -18.13 -9.41
CA GLU A 92 41.28 -18.99 -10.00
C GLU A 92 40.58 -19.83 -8.91
N ASP A 93 39.38 -20.28 -9.20
CA ASP A 93 38.44 -20.90 -8.24
C ASP A 93 39.01 -22.17 -7.58
N GLN A 94 39.04 -22.18 -6.24
CA GLN A 94 39.29 -23.40 -5.45
C GLN A 94 38.20 -23.58 -4.39
N ARG A 95 37.25 -24.46 -4.70
CA ARG A 95 36.47 -25.20 -3.71
C ARG A 95 37.40 -25.80 -2.65
N ARG A 96 37.33 -25.29 -1.42
CA ARG A 96 37.94 -25.95 -0.26
C ARG A 96 37.13 -27.19 0.09
N GLU A 97 37.61 -28.34 -0.35
CA GLU A 97 37.20 -29.63 0.17
C GLU A 97 37.70 -29.74 1.62
N VAL A 98 36.78 -29.75 2.59
CA VAL A 98 37.11 -29.83 4.02
C VAL A 98 37.35 -31.28 4.39
N VAL A 99 38.62 -31.70 4.40
CA VAL A 99 39.04 -33.00 4.92
C VAL A 99 38.81 -33.03 6.44
N PRO A 100 38.08 -34.02 7.00
CA PRO A 100 37.90 -34.12 8.45
C PRO A 100 39.22 -34.47 9.16
N LEU A 101 39.50 -33.81 10.29
CA LEU A 101 40.58 -34.27 11.17
C LEU A 101 40.17 -35.59 11.83
N HIS A 102 40.95 -36.65 11.57
CA HIS A 102 40.85 -37.88 12.33
C HIS A 102 41.42 -37.67 13.75
N HIS A 103 40.55 -37.74 14.75
CA HIS A 103 40.95 -37.84 16.15
C HIS A 103 40.63 -39.23 16.68
N THR A 104 41.67 -39.99 17.04
CA THR A 104 41.53 -41.32 17.65
C THR A 104 41.33 -41.18 19.16
N VAL A 105 40.20 -41.66 19.68
CA VAL A 105 39.93 -41.70 21.12
C VAL A 105 40.50 -43.00 21.70
N PRO A 106 41.30 -42.96 22.79
CA PRO A 106 41.76 -44.19 23.46
C PRO A 106 40.57 -44.91 24.12
N GLY A 107 40.30 -46.15 23.69
CA GLY A 107 39.13 -46.90 24.17
C GLY A 107 39.36 -47.57 25.51
N HIS A 108 38.37 -47.46 26.42
CA HIS A 108 38.19 -48.41 27.53
C HIS A 108 36.73 -48.47 28.02
N SER A 109 35.82 -48.88 27.14
CA SER A 109 34.53 -49.49 27.50
C SER A 109 34.19 -50.56 26.45
N LYS A 110 33.36 -51.54 26.80
CA LYS A 110 33.11 -52.72 25.95
C LYS A 110 31.91 -52.57 25.00
N ASP A 111 31.36 -51.36 24.94
CA ASP A 111 30.15 -51.01 24.19
C ASP A 111 30.49 -49.95 23.14
N SER A 112 30.31 -50.28 21.86
CA SER A 112 30.56 -49.35 20.76
C SER A 112 29.41 -48.37 20.60
N LEU A 113 29.56 -47.18 21.18
CA LEU A 113 28.65 -46.05 20.94
C LEU A 113 28.91 -45.46 19.55
N THR A 114 28.08 -45.85 18.58
CA THR A 114 28.06 -45.24 17.25
C THR A 114 27.41 -43.86 17.31
N PHE A 115 28.19 -42.80 17.06
CA PHE A 115 27.66 -41.45 16.89
C PHE A 115 27.37 -41.20 15.41
N GLU A 116 26.10 -41.20 15.03
CA GLU A 116 25.69 -40.70 13.71
C GLU A 116 25.77 -39.17 13.69
N TYR A 117 26.78 -38.64 12.99
CA TYR A 117 26.82 -37.22 12.65
C TYR A 117 25.76 -36.95 11.58
N LEU A 118 24.56 -36.55 12.01
CA LEU A 118 23.58 -35.95 11.11
C LEU A 118 24.24 -34.76 10.40
N PRO A 119 24.17 -34.68 9.06
CA PRO A 119 24.67 -33.51 8.35
C PRO A 119 24.02 -32.26 8.91
N LEU A 120 24.84 -31.26 9.21
CA LEU A 120 24.35 -29.90 9.44
C LEU A 120 23.73 -29.46 8.12
N HIS A 121 22.40 -29.59 8.02
CA HIS A 121 21.63 -28.96 6.96
C HIS A 121 21.90 -27.47 7.08
N ALA A 122 22.82 -26.96 6.27
CA ALA A 122 22.99 -25.55 6.06
C ALA A 122 21.59 -25.03 5.71
N ALA A 123 21.03 -24.18 6.58
CA ALA A 123 19.66 -23.72 6.45
C ALA A 123 19.50 -23.15 5.05
N MET A 124 18.76 -23.87 4.19
CA MET A 124 18.56 -23.42 2.82
C MET A 124 17.84 -22.09 2.92
N SER A 125 18.48 -21.03 2.43
CA SER A 125 17.88 -19.70 2.39
C SER A 125 16.48 -19.83 1.77
N PRO A 126 15.42 -19.26 2.38
CA PRO A 126 14.06 -19.40 1.89
C PRO A 126 14.01 -19.17 0.38
N HIS A 127 13.38 -20.10 -0.34
CA HIS A 127 13.30 -19.98 -1.79
C HIS A 127 12.54 -18.69 -2.12
N LEU A 128 13.20 -17.77 -2.83
CA LEU A 128 12.60 -16.47 -3.13
C LEU A 128 11.44 -16.69 -4.10
N GLU A 129 10.25 -16.33 -3.67
CA GLU A 129 9.04 -16.50 -4.45
C GLU A 129 8.97 -15.44 -5.56
N LYS A 130 8.02 -15.62 -6.50
CA LYS A 130 7.84 -14.68 -7.60
C LYS A 130 7.44 -13.29 -7.08
N VAL A 131 7.96 -12.25 -7.73
CA VAL A 131 7.62 -10.86 -7.42
C VAL A 131 6.11 -10.64 -7.59
N VAL A 132 5.47 -10.12 -6.55
CA VAL A 132 4.05 -9.74 -6.56
C VAL A 132 3.95 -8.26 -6.92
N HIS A 133 3.21 -7.94 -7.98
CA HIS A 133 3.10 -6.60 -8.52
C HIS A 133 1.78 -5.92 -8.14
N PHE A 134 1.86 -4.65 -7.75
CA PHE A 134 0.74 -3.82 -7.36
C PHE A 134 0.82 -2.47 -8.10
N SER A 135 -0.35 -1.91 -8.43
CA SER A 135 -0.47 -0.57 -9.02
C SER A 135 -1.72 0.09 -8.45
N ALA A 136 -1.57 1.28 -7.89
CA ALA A 136 -2.65 2.07 -7.32
C ALA A 136 -2.40 3.56 -7.62
N SER A 137 -3.46 4.36 -7.71
CA SER A 137 -3.30 5.82 -7.74
C SER A 137 -3.33 6.38 -6.32
N LEU A 138 -2.61 7.46 -6.05
CA LEU A 138 -2.55 8.05 -4.71
C LEU A 138 -3.95 8.44 -4.22
N GLY A 139 -4.43 7.77 -3.15
CA GLY A 139 -5.81 7.87 -2.65
C GLY A 139 -6.67 6.62 -2.86
N THR A 140 -6.13 5.60 -3.53
CA THR A 140 -6.75 4.28 -3.77
C THR A 140 -5.86 3.16 -3.23
N SER A 141 -6.36 1.93 -3.23
CA SER A 141 -5.59 0.72 -2.91
C SER A 141 -5.77 -0.38 -3.95
N HIS A 142 -4.90 -1.38 -3.91
CA HIS A 142 -4.95 -2.58 -4.76
C HIS A 142 -4.64 -3.81 -3.90
N SER A 143 -5.59 -4.74 -3.78
CA SER A 143 -5.39 -6.01 -3.07
C SER A 143 -5.04 -7.16 -4.02
N VAL A 144 -4.05 -7.98 -3.65
CA VAL A 144 -3.65 -9.18 -4.37
C VAL A 144 -3.55 -10.35 -3.39
N THR A 145 -4.18 -11.47 -3.74
CA THR A 145 -4.08 -12.73 -3.00
C THR A 145 -2.76 -13.43 -3.33
N VAL A 146 -1.84 -13.49 -2.36
CA VAL A 146 -0.59 -14.24 -2.46
C VAL A 146 -0.84 -15.69 -2.04
N LYS A 147 -0.38 -16.65 -2.84
CA LYS A 147 -0.58 -18.09 -2.61
C LYS A 147 0.74 -18.78 -2.32
N PHE A 148 0.73 -19.74 -1.41
CA PHE A 148 1.88 -20.56 -1.04
C PHE A 148 1.43 -21.99 -0.69
N THR A 149 2.35 -22.96 -0.72
CA THR A 149 2.03 -24.35 -0.39
C THR A 149 2.57 -24.70 1.00
N ASN A 150 1.67 -24.90 1.97
CA ASN A 150 2.01 -25.38 3.29
C ASN A 150 2.25 -26.90 3.30
N PHE A 151 3.48 -27.32 3.59
CA PHE A 151 3.86 -28.74 3.70
C PHE A 151 3.84 -29.29 5.15
N SER A 152 3.47 -28.47 6.14
CA SER A 152 3.42 -28.90 7.54
C SER A 152 2.36 -29.98 7.77
N ARG A 153 2.74 -31.06 8.47
CA ARG A 153 1.82 -32.15 8.85
C ARG A 153 0.98 -31.85 10.09
N THR A 154 0.94 -30.60 10.53
CA THR A 154 0.10 -30.12 11.63
C THR A 154 -0.59 -28.82 11.24
N ARG A 155 -1.68 -28.47 11.94
CA ARG A 155 -2.33 -27.17 11.80
C ARG A 155 -1.31 -26.08 12.12
N THR A 156 -1.10 -25.16 11.19
CA THR A 156 0.06 -24.26 11.21
C THR A 156 -0.39 -22.81 11.11
N GLU A 157 0.06 -21.99 12.07
CA GLU A 157 -0.12 -20.54 12.03
C GLU A 157 1.18 -19.90 11.51
N TYR A 158 1.07 -19.08 10.47
CA TYR A 158 2.14 -18.27 9.93
C TYR A 158 1.99 -16.83 10.40
N SER A 159 3.08 -16.24 10.89
CA SER A 159 3.18 -14.80 11.13
C SER A 159 3.55 -14.08 9.83
N CYS A 160 2.80 -13.04 9.49
CA CYS A 160 2.98 -12.27 8.26
C CYS A 160 3.61 -10.91 8.59
N LYS A 161 4.65 -10.50 7.86
CA LYS A 161 5.33 -9.21 8.07
C LYS A 161 5.75 -8.56 6.75
N THR A 162 5.63 -7.25 6.66
CA THR A 162 6.16 -6.39 5.61
C THR A 162 7.09 -5.35 6.24
N ASP A 163 8.13 -4.91 5.52
CA ASP A 163 9.03 -3.84 6.01
C ASP A 163 8.54 -2.42 5.67
N CYS A 164 7.51 -2.32 4.83
CA CYS A 164 6.98 -1.06 4.30
C CYS A 164 5.50 -0.84 4.71
N PRO A 165 5.13 0.33 5.25
CA PRO A 165 3.77 0.61 5.73
C PRO A 165 2.72 0.74 4.62
N ASP A 166 3.13 0.78 3.34
CA ASP A 166 2.21 0.79 2.20
C ASP A 166 1.60 -0.59 1.90
N PHE A 167 2.14 -1.68 2.47
CA PHE A 167 1.67 -3.03 2.25
C PHE A 167 1.03 -3.58 3.53
N LEU A 168 -0.29 -3.52 3.56
CA LEU A 168 -1.12 -4.01 4.65
C LEU A 168 -1.39 -5.50 4.45
N VAL A 169 -1.15 -6.29 5.50
CA VAL A 169 -1.37 -7.73 5.52
C VAL A 169 -1.93 -8.15 6.88
N ASP A 170 -2.80 -9.15 6.92
CA ASP A 170 -3.23 -9.74 8.18
C ASP A 170 -2.02 -10.35 8.90
N LYS A 171 -1.82 -9.97 10.17
CA LYS A 171 -0.61 -10.33 10.96
C LYS A 171 -0.37 -11.83 11.09
N LYS A 172 -1.41 -12.64 10.89
CA LYS A 172 -1.41 -14.09 11.06
C LYS A 172 -2.35 -14.71 10.03
N VAL A 173 -1.90 -15.77 9.37
CA VAL A 173 -2.76 -16.70 8.62
C VAL A 173 -2.65 -18.08 9.24
N THR A 174 -3.78 -18.76 9.46
CA THR A 174 -3.81 -20.13 9.96
C THR A 174 -4.25 -21.06 8.85
N ASP A 175 -3.40 -22.02 8.50
CA ASP A 175 -3.77 -23.12 7.60
C ASP A 175 -4.18 -24.36 8.39
N ALA A 176 -4.92 -25.25 7.70
CA ALA A 176 -5.24 -26.58 8.15
C ALA A 176 -3.99 -27.48 8.22
N VAL A 177 -4.20 -28.78 8.47
CA VAL A 177 -3.14 -29.78 8.39
C VAL A 177 -2.78 -29.98 6.91
N GLY A 178 -1.50 -29.78 6.56
CA GLY A 178 -1.01 -30.04 5.22
C GLY A 178 -1.12 -31.52 4.84
N LEU A 179 -1.58 -31.76 3.62
CA LEU A 179 -1.64 -33.10 3.01
C LEU A 179 -0.22 -33.56 2.60
N GLN A 180 -0.07 -34.84 2.21
CA GLN A 180 1.22 -35.37 1.76
C GLN A 180 1.82 -34.63 0.54
N SER A 181 0.96 -34.00 -0.27
CA SER A 181 1.30 -33.14 -1.42
C SER A 181 1.48 -31.66 -1.06
N GLY A 182 1.34 -31.29 0.22
CA GLY A 182 1.10 -29.92 0.66
C GLY A 182 -0.37 -29.48 0.50
N SER A 183 -0.71 -28.37 1.16
CA SER A 183 -2.00 -27.66 1.07
C SER A 183 -1.78 -26.28 0.48
N GLU A 184 -2.63 -25.80 -0.43
CA GLU A 184 -2.56 -24.41 -0.91
C GLU A 184 -3.15 -23.47 0.17
N THR A 185 -2.31 -22.58 0.69
CA THR A 185 -2.70 -21.50 1.60
C THR A 185 -2.63 -20.17 0.85
N SER A 186 -3.40 -19.17 1.30
CA SER A 186 -3.33 -17.82 0.74
C SER A 186 -3.38 -16.74 1.81
N VAL A 187 -2.83 -15.58 1.49
CA VAL A 187 -2.87 -14.37 2.31
C VAL A 187 -3.12 -13.17 1.39
N ASP A 188 -4.07 -12.31 1.76
CA ASP A 188 -4.35 -11.09 1.02
C ASP A 188 -3.42 -9.97 1.45
N VAL A 189 -2.78 -9.34 0.47
CA VAL A 189 -1.92 -8.16 0.66
C VAL A 189 -2.60 -6.98 -0.01
N CYS A 190 -2.80 -5.89 0.73
CA CYS A 190 -3.39 -4.65 0.23
C CYS A 190 -2.31 -3.57 0.15
N PHE A 191 -2.03 -3.11 -1.08
CA PHE A 191 -1.15 -1.98 -1.34
C PHE A 191 -1.93 -0.67 -1.26
N GLU A 192 -1.56 0.21 -0.34
CA GLU A 192 -2.16 1.52 -0.10
C GLU A 192 -1.08 2.63 0.06
N PRO A 193 -0.56 3.15 -1.06
CA PRO A 193 0.60 4.05 -1.06
C PRO A 193 0.35 5.38 -0.35
N HIS A 194 1.34 5.82 0.43
CA HIS A 194 1.39 7.15 1.05
C HIS A 194 2.09 8.23 0.19
N GLN A 195 2.80 7.84 -0.86
CA GLN A 195 3.56 8.73 -1.76
C GLN A 195 3.60 8.20 -3.20
N LEU A 196 3.93 9.08 -4.16
CA LEU A 196 4.05 8.75 -5.59
C LEU A 196 5.33 7.97 -5.90
N GLY A 197 5.32 7.19 -6.98
CA GLY A 197 6.49 6.47 -7.50
C GLY A 197 6.52 4.98 -7.17
N GLU A 198 7.70 4.36 -7.32
CA GLU A 198 7.90 2.93 -7.06
C GLU A 198 8.29 2.66 -5.60
N VAL A 199 7.81 1.54 -5.05
CA VAL A 199 8.26 0.98 -3.77
C VAL A 199 8.48 -0.53 -3.89
N LYS A 200 9.61 -1.00 -3.35
CA LYS A 200 10.05 -2.40 -3.38
C LYS A 200 10.37 -2.85 -1.97
N THR A 201 9.79 -3.97 -1.56
CA THR A 201 9.79 -4.51 -0.18
C THR A 201 9.66 -6.04 -0.24
N GLN A 202 9.58 -6.71 0.89
CA GLN A 202 9.22 -8.13 0.96
C GLN A 202 8.09 -8.40 1.97
N LEU A 203 7.24 -9.38 1.63
CA LEU A 203 6.39 -10.08 2.58
C LEU A 203 7.14 -11.33 3.06
N THR A 204 7.30 -11.46 4.37
CA THR A 204 7.81 -12.68 5.01
C THR A 204 6.66 -13.38 5.74
N LEU A 205 6.45 -14.66 5.41
CA LEU A 205 5.55 -15.57 6.12
C LEU A 205 6.39 -16.58 6.88
N HIS A 206 6.32 -16.60 8.21
CA HIS A 206 7.16 -17.47 9.03
C HIS A 206 6.33 -18.29 10.03
N SER A 207 6.57 -19.60 10.08
CA SER A 207 6.08 -20.52 11.11
C SER A 207 7.13 -21.57 11.50
N PRO A 208 7.37 -21.84 12.80
CA PRO A 208 8.33 -22.88 13.22
C PRO A 208 8.02 -24.30 12.70
N ALA A 209 6.76 -24.62 12.42
CA ALA A 209 6.35 -25.93 11.87
C ALA A 209 6.20 -25.92 10.34
N GLY A 210 5.96 -24.75 9.75
CA GLY A 210 5.67 -24.57 8.32
C GLY A 210 6.82 -24.07 7.46
N GLY A 211 7.92 -23.63 8.10
CA GLY A 211 9.04 -22.98 7.44
C GLY A 211 8.79 -21.48 7.19
N GLU A 212 9.56 -20.93 6.26
CA GLU A 212 9.55 -19.52 5.89
C GLU A 212 9.37 -19.36 4.37
N TYR A 213 8.50 -18.43 3.97
CA TYR A 213 8.24 -18.05 2.59
C TYR A 213 8.49 -16.55 2.45
N ILE A 214 9.24 -16.13 1.43
CA ILE A 214 9.58 -14.73 1.19
C ILE A 214 9.12 -14.33 -0.22
N PHE A 215 8.19 -13.38 -0.28
CA PHE A 215 7.64 -12.82 -1.51
C PHE A 215 8.16 -11.39 -1.70
N PRO A 216 8.95 -11.09 -2.75
CA PRO A 216 9.23 -9.72 -3.11
C PRO A 216 7.93 -9.02 -3.54
N LEU A 217 7.67 -7.81 -3.04
CA LEU A 217 6.55 -6.99 -3.47
C LEU A 217 7.06 -5.77 -4.22
N HIS A 218 6.40 -5.41 -5.31
CA HIS A 218 6.68 -4.21 -6.09
C HIS A 218 5.39 -3.43 -6.32
N GLY A 219 5.27 -2.27 -5.67
CA GLY A 219 4.15 -1.34 -5.81
C GLY A 219 4.51 -0.12 -6.65
N VAL A 220 3.59 0.30 -7.51
CA VAL A 220 3.70 1.54 -8.29
C VAL A 220 2.54 2.47 -7.93
N CYS A 221 2.86 3.70 -7.50
CA CYS A 221 1.89 4.73 -7.17
C CYS A 221 1.82 5.82 -8.25
N ASP A 222 0.70 5.86 -8.97
CA ASP A 222 0.38 6.88 -9.97
C ASP A 222 -0.20 8.16 -9.33
N ASP A 223 -0.16 9.28 -10.05
CA ASP A 223 -0.85 10.52 -9.67
C ASP A 223 -2.36 10.28 -9.37
N PRO A 224 -2.98 11.07 -8.47
CA PRO A 224 -4.41 10.99 -8.17
C PRO A 224 -5.32 10.99 -9.41
N LYS A 225 -6.09 9.93 -9.59
CA LYS A 225 -7.10 9.86 -10.65
C LYS A 225 -8.28 10.79 -10.33
N PRO A 226 -8.73 11.64 -11.28
CA PRO A 226 -9.95 12.44 -11.12
C PRO A 226 -11.19 11.55 -10.87
N GLN A 227 -12.08 12.00 -10.00
CA GLN A 227 -13.29 11.26 -9.60
C GLN A 227 -14.58 12.02 -9.97
N GLY A 228 -15.70 11.32 -10.02
CA GLY A 228 -17.02 11.86 -10.37
C GLY A 228 -17.40 11.62 -11.84
N PRO A 229 -18.41 12.34 -12.38
CA PRO A 229 -19.09 13.47 -11.76
C PRO A 229 -19.98 13.07 -10.56
N PHE A 230 -19.91 13.86 -9.48
CA PHE A 230 -20.81 13.77 -8.35
C PHE A 230 -22.08 14.60 -8.64
N TYR A 231 -23.23 13.94 -8.72
CA TYR A 231 -24.50 14.56 -9.05
C TYR A 231 -25.20 15.11 -7.80
N MET A 232 -25.77 16.31 -7.90
CA MET A 232 -26.49 16.96 -6.80
C MET A 232 -27.62 17.86 -7.30
N ALA A 233 -28.80 17.71 -6.72
CA ALA A 233 -29.93 18.61 -6.96
C ALA A 233 -29.74 19.94 -6.21
N ALA A 234 -30.37 21.01 -6.70
CA ALA A 234 -30.38 22.31 -6.04
C ALA A 234 -30.83 22.19 -4.56
N GLY A 235 -30.04 22.75 -3.64
CA GLY A 235 -30.27 22.69 -2.20
C GLY A 235 -29.83 21.37 -1.52
N GLN A 236 -29.22 20.43 -2.25
CA GLN A 236 -28.65 19.21 -1.67
C GLN A 236 -27.18 19.37 -1.28
N ILE A 237 -26.74 18.50 -0.37
CA ILE A 237 -25.35 18.32 0.05
C ILE A 237 -24.93 16.89 -0.29
N VAL A 238 -23.77 16.75 -0.94
CA VAL A 238 -23.13 15.46 -1.18
C VAL A 238 -21.91 15.31 -0.29
N HIS A 239 -21.76 14.13 0.30
CA HIS A 239 -20.63 13.73 1.12
C HIS A 239 -19.62 13.00 0.23
N ILE A 240 -18.48 13.63 -0.06
CA ILE A 240 -17.38 13.03 -0.82
C ILE A 240 -16.38 12.45 0.19
N PRO A 241 -16.20 11.13 0.28
CA PRO A 241 -15.21 10.54 1.18
C PRO A 241 -13.80 10.86 0.67
N PHE A 242 -12.98 11.47 1.53
CA PHE A 242 -11.61 11.85 1.22
C PHE A 242 -10.66 11.29 2.29
N LYS A 243 -9.61 10.59 1.84
CA LYS A 243 -8.64 9.94 2.71
C LYS A 243 -7.32 10.72 2.75
N ASN A 244 -6.84 11.03 3.95
CA ASN A 244 -5.43 11.38 4.12
C ASN A 244 -4.59 10.11 3.94
N VAL A 245 -3.83 10.05 2.85
CA VAL A 245 -2.94 8.91 2.54
C VAL A 245 -1.61 8.95 3.27
N PHE A 246 -1.23 10.11 3.82
CA PHE A 246 0.07 10.34 4.45
C PHE A 246 0.16 9.68 5.82
N LEU A 247 1.39 9.47 6.28
CA LEU A 247 1.70 8.84 7.57
C LEU A 247 1.61 9.83 8.74
N GLN A 248 1.49 11.13 8.45
CA GLN A 248 1.30 12.23 9.37
C GLN A 248 -0.12 12.82 9.27
N ASN A 249 -0.54 13.54 10.32
CA ASN A 249 -1.70 14.43 10.20
C ASN A 249 -1.36 15.54 9.18
N THR A 250 -2.31 15.94 8.34
CA THR A 250 -2.04 16.85 7.22
C THR A 250 -3.16 17.87 7.07
N ILE A 251 -2.76 19.11 6.76
CA ILE A 251 -3.66 20.22 6.45
C ILE A 251 -4.06 20.14 4.99
N PHE A 252 -5.37 20.27 4.71
CA PHE A 252 -5.94 20.21 3.38
C PHE A 252 -6.71 21.48 3.05
N THR A 253 -6.51 21.97 1.83
CA THR A 253 -7.22 23.12 1.27
C THR A 253 -8.24 22.67 0.24
N TYR A 254 -9.42 23.32 0.24
CA TYR A 254 -10.55 22.95 -0.60
C TYR A 254 -10.90 24.12 -1.52
N LYS A 255 -10.90 23.89 -2.84
CA LYS A 255 -11.22 24.92 -3.83
C LYS A 255 -12.19 24.41 -4.88
N VAL A 256 -13.33 25.09 -5.02
CA VAL A 256 -14.26 24.94 -6.13
C VAL A 256 -13.98 26.01 -7.19
N ASN A 257 -14.21 25.69 -8.47
CA ASN A 257 -14.01 26.61 -9.60
C ASN A 257 -15.30 27.27 -10.12
N ASN A 258 -16.47 26.89 -9.58
CA ASN A 258 -17.78 27.41 -9.97
C ASN A 258 -18.52 27.88 -8.69
N PRO A 259 -18.97 29.15 -8.61
CA PRO A 259 -19.57 29.73 -7.41
C PRO A 259 -20.94 29.16 -7.04
N SER A 260 -21.61 28.42 -7.94
CA SER A 260 -22.84 27.68 -7.62
C SER A 260 -22.61 26.49 -6.69
N PHE A 261 -21.35 26.12 -6.46
CA PHE A 261 -20.98 25.09 -5.49
C PHE A 261 -20.29 25.74 -4.30
N THR A 262 -20.53 25.21 -3.09
CA THR A 262 -19.70 25.51 -1.92
C THR A 262 -19.16 24.23 -1.33
N VAL A 263 -18.00 24.31 -0.66
CA VAL A 263 -17.34 23.16 -0.05
C VAL A 263 -17.00 23.44 1.42
N LYS A 264 -17.22 22.45 2.27
CA LYS A 264 -16.82 22.43 3.68
C LYS A 264 -16.17 21.09 3.99
N GLY A 265 -14.94 21.11 4.48
CA GLY A 265 -14.21 19.92 4.91
C GLY A 265 -13.36 20.23 6.14
N PRO A 266 -12.87 19.20 6.85
CA PRO A 266 -11.96 19.40 7.97
C PRO A 266 -10.63 19.98 7.49
N GLU A 267 -10.13 21.01 8.18
CA GLU A 267 -8.85 21.66 7.85
C GLU A 267 -7.67 20.69 8.02
N THR A 268 -7.62 19.96 9.14
CA THR A 268 -6.62 18.92 9.40
C THR A 268 -7.28 17.54 9.43
N ILE A 269 -6.72 16.59 8.67
CA ILE A 269 -7.15 15.19 8.68
C ILE A 269 -6.05 14.33 9.30
N ARG A 270 -6.42 13.40 10.19
CA ARG A 270 -5.47 12.49 10.85
C ARG A 270 -4.80 11.55 9.85
N SER A 271 -3.58 11.13 10.16
CA SER A 271 -2.83 10.09 9.42
C SER A 271 -3.72 8.89 9.09
N LYS A 272 -3.68 8.46 7.81
CA LYS A 272 -4.46 7.33 7.27
C LYS A 272 -6.00 7.37 7.50
N SER A 273 -6.58 8.49 7.95
CA SER A 273 -8.02 8.65 8.23
C SER A 273 -8.80 9.07 6.98
N THR A 274 -10.07 8.64 6.90
CA THR A 274 -11.03 9.07 5.88
C THR A 274 -12.09 9.97 6.52
N GLU A 275 -12.31 11.14 5.94
CA GLU A 275 -13.32 12.12 6.39
C GLU A 275 -14.27 12.46 5.24
N ASN A 276 -15.46 12.97 5.56
CA ASN A 276 -16.44 13.37 4.54
C ASN A 276 -16.31 14.87 4.23
N VAL A 277 -15.99 15.19 2.97
CA VAL A 277 -15.98 16.55 2.45
C VAL A 277 -17.38 16.86 1.92
N LEU A 278 -18.01 17.89 2.49
CA LEU A 278 -19.36 18.30 2.15
C LEU A 278 -19.31 19.27 0.97
N VAL A 279 -20.02 18.94 -0.10
CA VAL A 279 -20.23 19.84 -1.24
C VAL A 279 -21.71 20.13 -1.37
N SER A 280 -22.10 21.41 -1.31
CA SER A 280 -23.47 21.85 -1.57
C SER A 280 -23.57 22.52 -2.94
N PHE A 281 -24.76 22.47 -3.53
CA PHE A 281 -25.06 23.14 -4.80
C PHE A 281 -26.30 24.03 -4.68
N GLU A 282 -26.15 25.30 -5.05
CA GLU A 282 -27.21 26.28 -5.16
C GLU A 282 -27.37 26.68 -6.63
N SER A 283 -28.55 26.41 -7.21
CA SER A 283 -28.83 26.79 -8.60
C SER A 283 -28.95 28.31 -8.73
N PRO A 284 -28.21 28.97 -9.65
CA PRO A 284 -28.36 30.40 -9.93
C PRO A 284 -29.81 30.80 -10.18
N PRO A 285 -30.30 31.93 -9.63
CA PRO A 285 -31.72 32.31 -9.74
C PRO A 285 -32.15 32.51 -11.20
N GLU A 286 -31.26 33.01 -12.05
CA GLU A 286 -31.47 33.13 -13.49
C GLU A 286 -30.76 31.99 -14.23
N GLY A 287 -31.51 31.25 -15.07
CA GLY A 287 -31.01 30.14 -15.87
C GLY A 287 -32.00 28.97 -15.99
N GLY A 288 -31.76 28.08 -16.94
CA GLY A 288 -32.58 26.88 -17.19
C GLY A 288 -32.50 25.82 -16.08
N SER A 289 -32.82 24.56 -16.42
CA SER A 289 -32.77 23.43 -15.46
C SER A 289 -31.37 22.87 -15.17
N GLY A 290 -30.34 23.38 -15.85
CA GLY A 290 -28.95 22.91 -15.77
C GLY A 290 -28.51 22.20 -17.06
N PRO A 291 -27.43 21.40 -17.04
CA PRO A 291 -26.55 21.12 -15.89
C PRO A 291 -25.54 22.25 -15.62
N TRP A 292 -25.11 22.38 -14.36
CA TRP A 292 -24.00 23.22 -13.94
C TRP A 292 -22.80 22.33 -13.59
N PHE A 293 -21.70 22.51 -14.31
CA PHE A 293 -20.47 21.75 -14.05
C PHE A 293 -19.55 22.48 -13.08
N GLY A 294 -18.96 21.73 -12.16
CA GLY A 294 -17.96 22.22 -11.22
C GLY A 294 -16.77 21.27 -11.10
N ARG A 295 -15.70 21.76 -10.48
CA ARG A 295 -14.53 20.99 -10.11
C ARG A 295 -14.11 21.39 -8.70
N LEU A 296 -14.25 20.46 -7.76
CA LEU A 296 -13.57 20.54 -6.47
C LEU A 296 -12.12 20.06 -6.67
N THR A 297 -11.17 20.84 -6.16
CA THR A 297 -9.77 20.48 -6.01
C THR A 297 -9.45 20.46 -4.52
N ILE A 298 -8.99 19.32 -4.01
CA ILE A 298 -8.46 19.19 -2.65
C ILE A 298 -6.94 19.14 -2.76
N SER A 299 -6.21 19.97 -2.02
CA SER A 299 -4.74 19.99 -2.07
C SER A 299 -4.13 19.88 -0.68
N SER A 300 -3.13 19.01 -0.53
CA SER A 300 -2.35 18.90 0.71
C SER A 300 -1.37 20.07 0.83
N GLU A 301 -1.27 20.66 2.01
CA GLU A 301 -0.20 21.63 2.27
C GLU A 301 1.17 20.90 2.37
N PRO A 302 2.26 21.44 1.76
CA PRO A 302 3.59 20.87 1.90
C PRO A 302 4.06 20.88 3.35
N SER A 303 4.37 19.72 3.93
CA SER A 303 4.92 19.63 5.29
C SER A 303 6.37 20.14 5.40
N ASN A 304 7.04 20.40 4.27
CA ASN A 304 8.32 21.10 4.19
C ASN A 304 8.46 21.81 2.83
N VAL A 305 9.44 22.72 2.72
CA VAL A 305 9.66 23.60 1.55
C VAL A 305 10.02 22.83 0.26
N HIS A 306 10.42 21.56 0.35
CA HIS A 306 10.86 20.75 -0.78
C HIS A 306 9.85 19.67 -1.19
N ALA A 307 8.76 19.49 -0.44
CA ALA A 307 7.73 18.50 -0.75
C ALA A 307 6.77 19.03 -1.85
N LYS A 308 6.56 18.23 -2.89
CA LYS A 308 5.51 18.48 -3.89
C LYS A 308 4.13 18.33 -3.22
N SER A 309 3.32 19.39 -3.23
CA SER A 309 1.92 19.30 -2.83
C SER A 309 1.18 18.32 -3.74
N CYS A 310 0.41 17.39 -3.16
CA CYS A 310 -0.50 16.52 -3.89
C CYS A 310 -1.88 17.15 -4.02
N SER A 311 -2.56 16.92 -5.13
CA SER A 311 -3.90 17.47 -5.40
C SER A 311 -4.83 16.43 -6.02
N TRP A 312 -6.04 16.33 -5.46
CA TRP A 312 -7.10 15.45 -5.92
C TRP A 312 -8.21 16.26 -6.60
N THR A 313 -8.75 15.73 -7.70
CA THR A 313 -9.78 16.40 -8.51
C THR A 313 -11.09 15.62 -8.44
N PHE A 314 -12.19 16.31 -8.13
CA PHE A 314 -13.54 15.76 -8.11
C PHE A 314 -14.44 16.62 -9.00
N TYR A 315 -15.02 16.02 -10.04
CA TYR A 315 -15.96 16.70 -10.93
C TYR A 315 -17.36 16.72 -10.31
N LEU A 316 -18.07 17.82 -10.47
CA LEU A 316 -19.37 18.08 -9.86
C LEU A 316 -20.40 18.36 -10.96
N ASN A 317 -21.62 17.86 -10.79
CA ASN A 317 -22.74 18.11 -11.70
C ASN A 317 -23.99 18.50 -10.90
N GLY A 318 -24.27 19.80 -10.86
CA GLY A 318 -25.43 20.40 -10.24
C GLY A 318 -26.59 20.47 -11.23
N TYR A 319 -27.80 20.15 -10.79
CA TYR A 319 -29.01 20.30 -11.61
C TYR A 319 -30.19 20.81 -10.78
N ARG A 320 -31.12 21.51 -11.43
CA ARG A 320 -32.38 21.93 -10.82
C ARG A 320 -33.43 20.88 -11.17
N PRO A 321 -34.03 20.18 -10.19
CA PRO A 321 -35.18 19.34 -10.45
C PRO A 321 -36.27 20.15 -11.13
N VAL A 322 -36.79 19.66 -12.25
CA VAL A 322 -38.02 20.19 -12.83
C VAL A 322 -39.16 19.59 -12.00
N LEU A 323 -39.98 20.45 -11.38
CA LEU A 323 -41.21 19.99 -10.72
C LEU A 323 -42.17 19.43 -11.80
N PRO A 324 -42.80 18.28 -11.57
CA PRO A 324 -43.70 17.64 -12.52
C PRO A 324 -45.01 18.41 -12.73
#